data_AF-V2WLP0-F1
#
_entry.id   AF-V2WLP0-F1
#
_cell.length_a   1.000
_cell.length_b   1.000
_cell.length_c   1.000
_cell.angle_alpha   90.00
_cell.angle_beta   90.00
_cell.angle_gamma   90.00
#
_symmetry.space_group_name_H-M   'P 1'
#
loop_
_entity.id
_entity.type
_entity.pdbx_description
1 polymer ?
#
loop_
_entity_poly.entity_id
_entity_poly.type
_entity_poly.pdbx_seq_one_letter_code
_entity_poly.pdbx_strand_id
1 'polypeptide(L)'
;MVGHRRSPQVEHMQRIDTLDDCASVLLWYLERVKNESKSHLPSHSSCCSLLSEHGSLSDLLKNAHSTQDYSALDNSELIHRRRFSWSSQFEDVVVGEDLRRMWTPEDENDTSSSIIDHVRGLRIPHIRESPLLQKRLDNIFSPGQDTFLVNVSGSGKTRLLFEGLCNHWGFYFTSVVDSSWLGPHDINNIITRFNYTEGWTVQLSSSDYESELERNIRIAHRCFSNSLLSRLLMFKLFMQCVVSQGGVKHEHKQRWLELQLQARRTKSIDPFTKLYTTLRDTKVDDHFIDYAIAQTLAEIIAIWDFTAGEHI
;
A
#
# COMPACT_ATOMS: atom_id res chain seq x y z
N MET A 1 26.96 25.78 -32.29
CA MET A 1 26.93 26.80 -31.21
C MET A 1 26.01 26.29 -30.12
N VAL A 2 26.60 25.63 -29.13
CA VAL A 2 25.90 25.05 -27.98
C VAL A 2 25.61 26.17 -27.00
N GLY A 3 24.33 26.51 -26.85
CA GLY A 3 23.88 27.51 -25.89
C GLY A 3 24.21 27.05 -24.47
N HIS A 4 25.16 27.74 -23.83
CA HIS A 4 25.40 27.65 -22.40
C HIS A 4 24.10 28.01 -21.66
N ARG A 5 23.36 27.00 -21.18
CA ARG A 5 22.40 27.21 -20.10
C ARG A 5 23.22 27.47 -18.84
N ARG A 6 23.24 28.74 -18.45
CA ARG A 6 23.86 29.26 -17.23
C ARG A 6 23.48 28.39 -16.04
N SER A 7 24.48 27.89 -15.35
CA SER A 7 24.36 27.39 -13.98
C SER A 7 23.72 28.50 -13.13
N PRO A 8 22.65 28.23 -12.36
CA PRO A 8 22.27 29.13 -11.29
C PRO A 8 23.44 29.15 -10.30
N GLN A 9 23.89 30.37 -9.99
CA GLN A 9 24.88 30.63 -8.96
C GLN A 9 24.43 29.96 -7.65
N VAL A 10 25.36 29.30 -6.98
CA VAL A 10 25.24 28.89 -5.58
C VAL A 10 25.22 30.18 -4.75
N GLU A 11 24.06 30.83 -4.69
CA GLU A 11 23.85 32.03 -3.89
C GLU A 11 23.71 31.63 -2.41
N HIS A 12 24.69 32.08 -1.63
CA HIS A 12 24.74 32.15 -0.16
C HIS A 12 24.64 30.84 0.63
N MET A 13 25.84 30.33 0.94
CA MET A 13 26.14 29.37 2.00
C MET A 13 25.81 29.99 3.38
N GLN A 14 24.52 29.94 3.77
CA GLN A 14 24.04 30.35 5.09
C GLN A 14 24.31 29.26 6.13
N ARG A 15 24.64 29.69 7.34
CA ARG A 15 24.78 28.83 8.50
C ARG A 15 23.40 28.26 8.85
N ILE A 16 23.23 26.95 8.80
CA ILE A 16 21.99 26.27 9.18
C ILE A 16 21.90 26.24 10.71
N ASP A 17 21.35 27.29 11.29
CA ASP A 17 21.18 27.38 12.74
C ASP A 17 19.72 27.13 13.14
N THR A 18 18.77 27.50 12.29
CA THR A 18 17.34 27.44 12.61
C THR A 18 16.66 26.18 12.08
N LEU A 19 15.49 25.89 12.63
CA LEU A 19 14.63 24.80 12.19
C LEU A 19 14.07 25.05 10.77
N ASP A 20 13.91 26.32 10.39
CA ASP A 20 13.47 26.77 9.06
C ASP A 20 14.56 26.48 8.00
N ASP A 21 15.82 26.76 8.34
CA ASP A 21 16.97 26.44 7.48
C ASP A 21 17.07 24.93 7.26
N CYS A 22 16.92 24.13 8.32
CA CYS A 22 16.92 22.67 8.23
C CYS A 22 15.77 22.15 7.33
N ALA A 23 14.58 22.74 7.42
CA ALA A 23 13.43 22.37 6.60
C ALA A 23 13.67 22.69 5.12
N SER A 24 14.25 23.85 4.82
CA SER A 24 14.65 24.25 3.47
C SER A 24 15.70 23.31 2.87
N VAL A 25 16.69 22.90 3.67
CA VAL A 25 17.74 21.95 3.25
C VAL A 25 17.17 20.57 2.98
N LEU A 26 16.25 20.10 3.82
CA LEU A 26 15.55 18.84 3.63
C LEU A 26 14.73 18.84 2.33
N LEU A 27 13.97 19.91 2.07
CA LEU A 27 13.23 20.07 0.81
C LEU A 27 14.16 20.08 -0.41
N TRP A 28 15.27 20.81 -0.31
CA TRP A 28 16.28 20.86 -1.37
C TRP A 28 16.90 19.49 -1.62
N TYR A 29 17.22 18.74 -0.57
CA TYR A 29 17.76 17.38 -0.68
C TYR A 29 16.78 16.45 -1.40
N LEU A 30 15.49 16.46 -1.02
CA LEU A 30 14.45 15.66 -1.67
C LEU A 30 14.27 16.07 -3.15
N GLU A 31 14.22 17.37 -3.45
CA GLU A 31 14.05 17.86 -4.82
C GLU A 31 15.27 17.58 -5.70
N ARG A 32 16.48 17.92 -5.22
CA ARG A 32 17.68 17.99 -6.06
C ARG A 32 18.57 16.76 -5.97
N VAL A 33 18.68 16.15 -4.79
CA VAL A 33 19.51 14.96 -4.58
C VAL A 33 18.71 13.70 -4.87
N LYS A 34 17.46 13.61 -4.39
CA LYS A 34 16.57 12.48 -4.69
C LYS A 34 15.79 12.64 -5.99
N ASN A 35 15.85 13.81 -6.63
CA ASN A 35 15.20 14.09 -7.91
C ASN A 35 13.68 13.86 -7.84
N GLU A 36 13.06 14.22 -6.71
CA GLU A 36 11.62 14.08 -6.49
C GLU A 36 10.85 15.19 -7.22
N SER A 37 9.69 14.85 -7.79
CA SER A 37 8.85 15.86 -8.42
C SER A 37 8.21 16.75 -7.35
N LYS A 38 7.97 18.02 -7.69
CA LYS A 38 7.36 19.00 -6.77
C LYS A 38 6.01 18.56 -6.19
N SER A 39 5.27 17.71 -6.90
CA SER A 39 4.00 17.14 -6.43
C SER A 39 4.15 16.10 -5.30
N HIS A 40 5.36 15.59 -5.07
CA HIS A 40 5.67 14.59 -4.04
C HIS A 40 6.51 15.17 -2.89
N LEU A 41 6.88 16.44 -2.97
CA LEU A 41 7.62 17.09 -1.90
C LEU A 41 6.68 17.40 -0.71
N PRO A 42 7.15 17.22 0.52
CA PRO A 42 6.42 17.67 1.70
C PRO A 42 6.21 19.18 1.70
N SER A 43 5.21 19.64 2.45
CA SER A 43 5.10 21.07 2.75
C SER A 43 6.25 21.50 3.67
N HIS A 44 6.65 22.77 3.57
CA HIS A 44 7.65 23.35 4.47
C HIS A 44 7.26 23.17 5.95
N SER A 45 5.97 23.36 6.27
CA SER A 45 5.44 23.13 7.62
C SER A 45 5.54 21.66 8.07
N SER A 46 5.33 20.70 7.17
CA SER A 46 5.47 19.27 7.47
C SER A 46 6.93 18.90 7.78
N CYS A 47 7.89 19.49 7.06
CA CYS A 47 9.31 19.37 7.38
C CYS A 47 9.63 19.97 8.75
N CYS A 48 9.14 21.17 9.06
CA CYS A 48 9.33 21.80 10.36
C CYS A 48 8.77 20.93 11.52
N SER A 49 7.57 20.39 11.37
CA SER A 49 6.98 19.48 12.37
C SER A 49 7.89 18.28 12.63
N LEU A 50 8.34 17.61 11.56
CA LEU A 50 9.23 16.46 11.70
C LEU A 50 10.54 16.80 12.43
N LEU A 51 11.16 17.90 12.03
CA LEU A 51 12.45 18.33 12.60
C LEU A 51 12.33 18.75 14.06
N SER A 52 11.16 19.27 14.45
CA SER A 52 10.86 19.63 15.83
C SER A 52 10.65 18.40 16.72
N GLU A 53 10.04 17.34 16.16
CA GLU A 53 9.81 16.07 16.86
C GLU A 53 11.11 15.23 16.97
N HIS A 54 12.06 15.42 16.04
CA HIS A 54 13.29 14.63 15.97
C HIS A 54 14.54 15.51 15.79
N GLY A 55 15.06 16.03 16.90
CA GLY A 55 16.27 16.88 16.91
C GLY A 55 17.51 16.23 16.28
N SER A 56 17.66 14.90 16.41
CA SER A 56 18.76 14.14 15.79
C SER A 56 18.78 14.23 14.26
N LEU A 57 17.61 14.41 13.62
CA LEU A 57 17.51 14.59 12.18
C LEU A 57 18.02 15.97 11.76
N SER A 58 17.78 17.00 12.58
CA SER A 58 18.31 18.34 12.34
C SER A 58 19.83 18.36 12.37
N ASP A 59 20.45 17.67 13.33
CA ASP A 59 21.91 17.55 13.41
C ASP A 59 22.49 16.79 12.22
N LEU A 60 21.79 15.74 11.79
CA LEU A 60 22.19 14.94 10.63
C LEU A 60 22.09 15.74 9.33
N LEU A 61 21.06 16.56 9.14
CA LEU A 61 20.93 17.48 8.00
C LEU A 61 22.01 18.56 8.00
N LYS A 62 22.31 19.15 9.17
CA LYS A 62 23.39 20.13 9.33
C LYS A 62 24.74 19.54 8.93
N ASN A 63 25.04 18.33 9.40
CA ASN A 63 26.28 17.62 9.08
C ASN A 63 26.34 17.23 7.60
N ALA A 64 25.27 16.65 7.06
CA ALA A 64 25.22 16.26 5.65
C ALA A 64 25.37 17.47 4.72
N HIS A 65 24.76 18.60 5.07
CA HIS A 65 24.89 19.83 4.30
C HIS A 65 26.29 20.48 4.43
N SER A 66 26.92 20.45 5.60
CA SER A 66 28.28 21.00 5.76
C SER A 66 29.34 20.16 5.06
N THR A 67 29.17 18.83 5.05
CA THR A 67 30.10 17.88 4.41
C THR A 67 29.79 17.62 2.95
N GLN A 68 28.62 18.05 2.47
CA GLN A 68 28.07 17.71 1.15
C GLN A 68 27.92 16.19 0.93
N ASP A 69 27.87 15.40 2.00
CA ASP A 69 27.64 13.95 1.99
C ASP A 69 26.26 13.64 2.58
N TYR A 70 25.34 13.23 1.72
CA TYR A 70 23.96 12.92 2.10
C TYR A 70 23.70 11.41 2.27
N SER A 71 24.72 10.56 2.24
CA SER A 71 24.59 9.11 2.39
C SER A 71 23.94 8.69 3.72
N ALA A 72 24.14 9.46 4.80
CA ALA A 72 23.49 9.23 6.07
C ALA A 72 21.97 9.52 6.05
N LEU A 73 21.54 10.51 5.25
CA LEU A 73 20.11 10.80 5.04
C LEU A 73 19.46 9.71 4.19
N ASP A 74 20.21 9.15 3.23
CA ASP A 74 19.75 8.06 2.37
C ASP A 74 19.38 6.81 3.16
N ASN A 75 19.99 6.63 4.34
CA ASN A 75 19.70 5.53 5.26
C ASN A 75 18.79 5.94 6.43
N SER A 76 18.31 7.18 6.45
CA SER A 76 17.49 7.69 7.56
C SER A 76 16.07 7.11 7.50
N GLU A 77 15.79 6.17 8.38
CA GLU A 77 14.44 5.60 8.57
C GLU A 77 13.39 6.68 8.83
N LEU A 78 13.75 7.75 9.56
CA LEU A 78 12.84 8.86 9.88
C LEU A 78 12.38 9.62 8.64
N ILE A 79 13.30 9.92 7.71
CA ILE A 79 12.96 10.58 6.44
C ILE A 79 12.06 9.65 5.63
N HIS A 80 12.46 8.40 5.44
CA HIS A 80 11.70 7.46 4.63
C HIS A 80 10.30 7.21 5.19
N ARG A 81 10.16 7.02 6.51
CA ARG A 81 8.87 6.84 7.19
C ARG A 81 7.94 8.01 6.97
N ARG A 82 8.49 9.23 6.96
CA ARG A 82 7.69 10.45 6.82
C ARG A 82 7.40 10.80 5.38
N ARG A 83 8.23 10.35 4.43
CA ARG A 83 7.94 10.46 2.98
C ARG A 83 6.65 9.74 2.60
N PHE A 84 6.31 8.62 3.25
CA PHE A 84 5.00 7.99 3.09
C PHE A 84 3.86 8.88 3.60
N SER A 85 3.99 9.43 4.81
CA SER A 85 2.95 10.31 5.37
C SER A 85 2.79 11.64 4.64
N TRP A 86 3.87 12.19 4.06
CA TRP A 86 3.85 13.51 3.44
C TRP A 86 3.29 13.55 2.03
N SER A 87 3.11 12.40 1.41
CA SER A 87 2.25 12.39 0.24
C SER A 87 0.85 12.81 0.71
N SER A 88 0.41 14.00 0.32
CA SER A 88 -0.95 14.51 0.64
C SER A 88 -2.02 13.47 0.30
N GLN A 89 -1.74 12.64 -0.71
CA GLN A 89 -2.54 11.50 -1.13
C GLN A 89 -2.69 10.40 -0.07
N PHE A 90 -1.71 10.20 0.81
CA PHE A 90 -1.73 9.25 1.92
C PHE A 90 -2.46 9.82 3.14
N GLU A 91 -2.20 11.09 3.50
CA GLU A 91 -2.95 11.80 4.54
C GLU A 91 -4.46 11.83 4.22
N ASP A 92 -4.85 12.16 2.98
CA ASP A 92 -6.26 12.14 2.54
C ASP A 92 -6.94 10.77 2.72
N VAL A 93 -6.19 9.69 2.55
CA VAL A 93 -6.70 8.32 2.72
C VAL A 93 -6.75 7.93 4.19
N VAL A 94 -5.86 8.46 5.03
CA VAL A 94 -5.71 8.12 6.46
C VAL A 94 -6.61 8.95 7.39
N VAL A 95 -6.90 10.22 7.05
CA VAL A 95 -7.58 11.20 7.94
C VAL A 95 -9.08 10.92 8.17
N GLY A 96 -9.65 9.90 7.54
CA GLY A 96 -10.76 9.14 8.15
C GLY A 96 -12.20 9.62 7.90
N GLU A 97 -12.47 10.89 7.57
CA GLU A 97 -13.84 11.35 7.25
C GLU A 97 -14.40 10.67 6.01
N ASP A 98 -13.60 10.57 4.95
CA ASP A 98 -13.96 9.83 3.74
C ASP A 98 -13.95 8.32 3.94
N LEU A 99 -13.10 7.79 4.82
CA LEU A 99 -13.08 6.35 5.10
C LEU A 99 -14.39 5.91 5.73
N ARG A 100 -14.95 6.64 6.71
CA ARG A 100 -16.26 6.30 7.30
C ARG A 100 -17.35 6.17 6.24
N ARG A 101 -17.35 7.07 5.24
CA ARG A 101 -18.26 7.00 4.09
C ARG A 101 -17.97 5.83 3.16
N MET A 102 -16.71 5.47 2.94
CA MET A 102 -16.36 4.27 2.15
C MET A 102 -16.87 2.96 2.77
N TRP A 103 -17.08 2.91 4.09
CA TRP A 103 -17.58 1.72 4.81
C TRP A 103 -19.10 1.68 4.95
N THR A 104 -19.79 2.75 4.58
CA THR A 104 -21.25 2.81 4.45
C THR A 104 -21.58 2.85 2.96
N PRO A 105 -22.37 1.92 2.40
CA PRO A 105 -22.75 1.99 1.00
C PRO A 105 -23.29 3.37 0.65
N GLU A 106 -22.70 4.05 -0.35
CA GLU A 106 -23.32 5.24 -0.93
C GLU A 106 -24.68 4.82 -1.51
N ASP A 107 -25.70 5.65 -1.26
CA ASP A 107 -27.14 5.43 -1.47
C ASP A 107 -27.56 4.24 -2.38
N GLU A 108 -28.55 3.47 -1.91
CA GLU A 108 -29.17 2.31 -2.60
C GLU A 108 -29.71 2.59 -4.02
N ASN A 109 -29.63 3.84 -4.50
CA ASN A 109 -30.15 4.31 -5.77
C ASN A 109 -29.09 4.48 -6.86
N ASP A 110 -27.81 4.15 -6.63
CA ASP A 110 -26.79 4.29 -7.67
C ASP A 110 -26.74 3.10 -8.68
N THR A 111 -26.64 3.47 -9.95
CA THR A 111 -27.18 2.81 -11.15
C THR A 111 -26.33 1.66 -11.72
N SER A 112 -25.77 0.81 -10.86
CA SER A 112 -25.14 -0.42 -11.31
C SER A 112 -25.52 -1.62 -10.45
N SER A 113 -26.85 -1.81 -10.33
CA SER A 113 -27.48 -2.87 -9.53
C SER A 113 -27.02 -4.27 -9.92
N SER A 114 -26.66 -4.54 -11.18
CA SER A 114 -26.33 -5.89 -11.66
C SER A 114 -25.14 -6.57 -10.96
N ILE A 115 -24.08 -5.84 -10.58
CA ILE A 115 -22.93 -6.41 -9.85
C ILE A 115 -23.23 -6.54 -8.36
N ILE A 116 -23.98 -5.61 -7.77
CA ILE A 116 -24.47 -5.73 -6.39
C ILE A 116 -25.42 -6.91 -6.29
N ASP A 117 -26.36 -7.04 -7.21
CA ASP A 117 -27.28 -8.17 -7.32
C ASP A 117 -26.52 -9.46 -7.62
N HIS A 118 -25.42 -9.40 -8.37
CA HIS A 118 -24.54 -10.55 -8.57
C HIS A 118 -23.85 -10.95 -7.26
N VAL A 119 -23.21 -10.03 -6.53
CA VAL A 119 -22.50 -10.32 -5.26
C VAL A 119 -23.47 -10.70 -4.13
N ARG A 120 -24.58 -9.96 -3.97
CA ARG A 120 -25.70 -10.34 -3.09
C ARG A 120 -26.30 -11.68 -3.52
N GLY A 121 -26.37 -11.93 -4.83
CA GLY A 121 -26.81 -13.19 -5.44
C GLY A 121 -25.85 -14.36 -5.23
N LEU A 122 -24.55 -14.10 -5.04
CA LEU A 122 -23.60 -15.12 -4.55
C LEU A 122 -24.02 -15.61 -3.16
N ARG A 123 -24.76 -14.76 -2.42
CA ARG A 123 -25.27 -15.01 -1.07
C ARG A 123 -24.14 -15.54 -0.20
N ILE A 124 -23.04 -14.80 -0.09
CA ILE A 124 -21.87 -15.17 0.72
C ILE A 124 -21.88 -14.31 1.99
N PRO A 125 -21.70 -14.90 3.19
CA PRO A 125 -21.57 -16.33 3.44
C PRO A 125 -22.92 -17.04 3.26
N HIS A 126 -22.95 -18.15 2.52
CA HIS A 126 -24.22 -18.78 2.14
C HIS A 126 -24.84 -19.59 3.24
N ILE A 127 -24.01 -20.35 3.96
CA ILE A 127 -24.49 -21.35 4.89
C ILE A 127 -23.41 -21.54 5.96
N ARG A 128 -23.57 -20.87 7.10
CA ARG A 128 -22.82 -21.16 8.34
C ARG A 128 -23.08 -22.58 8.90
N GLU A 129 -23.90 -23.39 8.23
CA GLU A 129 -24.48 -24.64 8.75
C GLU A 129 -24.18 -25.89 7.92
N SER A 130 -23.28 -25.87 6.92
CA SER A 130 -22.90 -27.09 6.18
C SER A 130 -21.60 -27.66 6.73
N PRO A 131 -21.62 -28.79 7.47
CA PRO A 131 -20.41 -29.41 8.00
C PRO A 131 -19.40 -29.78 6.91
N LEU A 132 -19.91 -30.09 5.70
CA LEU A 132 -19.08 -30.38 4.54
C LEU A 132 -18.37 -29.14 3.99
N LEU A 133 -19.02 -27.98 4.01
CA LEU A 133 -18.38 -26.72 3.61
C LEU A 133 -17.31 -26.34 4.62
N GLN A 134 -17.62 -26.41 5.91
CA GLN A 134 -16.65 -26.10 6.96
C GLN A 134 -15.39 -26.97 6.85
N LYS A 135 -15.56 -28.29 6.72
CA LYS A 135 -14.44 -29.21 6.52
C LYS A 135 -13.59 -28.89 5.28
N ARG A 136 -14.21 -28.41 4.20
CA ARG A 136 -13.47 -27.96 3.01
C ARG A 136 -12.69 -26.69 3.27
N LEU A 137 -13.30 -25.72 3.96
CA LEU A 137 -12.63 -24.47 4.33
C LEU A 137 -11.46 -24.74 5.28
N ASP A 138 -11.62 -25.61 6.28
CA ASP A 138 -10.54 -25.97 7.22
C ASP A 138 -9.34 -26.59 6.48
N ASN A 139 -9.59 -27.41 5.46
CA ASN A 139 -8.54 -27.97 4.61
C ASN A 139 -7.86 -26.93 3.69
N ILE A 140 -8.56 -25.84 3.35
CA ILE A 140 -8.00 -24.79 2.48
C ILE A 140 -7.21 -23.78 3.31
N PHE A 141 -7.79 -23.32 4.42
CA PHE A 141 -7.26 -22.29 5.31
C PHE A 141 -6.55 -22.93 6.51
N SER A 142 -5.71 -23.93 6.24
CA SER A 142 -4.91 -24.61 7.28
C SER A 142 -3.69 -23.76 7.67
N PRO A 143 -3.47 -23.49 8.97
CA PRO A 143 -2.30 -22.73 9.43
C PRO A 143 -0.98 -23.35 8.99
N GLY A 144 -0.05 -22.53 8.48
CA GLY A 144 1.30 -22.95 8.11
C GLY A 144 1.37 -23.85 6.87
N GLN A 145 0.32 -23.88 6.04
CA GLN A 145 0.27 -24.65 4.79
C GLN A 145 -0.18 -23.76 3.63
N ASP A 146 0.52 -23.87 2.50
CA ASP A 146 0.10 -23.28 1.24
C ASP A 146 -0.84 -24.24 0.50
N THR A 147 -2.02 -23.78 0.13
CA THR A 147 -3.02 -24.61 -0.56
C THR A 147 -3.19 -24.15 -2.01
N PHE A 148 -3.03 -25.08 -2.95
CA PHE A 148 -3.31 -24.83 -4.37
C PHE A 148 -4.63 -25.48 -4.79
N LEU A 149 -5.61 -24.66 -5.22
CA LEU A 149 -6.92 -25.14 -5.69
C LEU A 149 -6.97 -25.22 -7.22
N VAL A 150 -6.89 -26.44 -7.76
CA VAL A 150 -7.00 -26.70 -9.20
C VAL A 150 -8.34 -27.34 -9.52
N ASN A 151 -9.10 -26.69 -10.42
CA ASN A 151 -10.34 -27.25 -10.95
C ASN A 151 -10.81 -26.47 -12.19
N VAL A 152 -11.79 -27.00 -12.92
CA VAL A 152 -12.41 -26.36 -14.09
C VAL A 152 -13.07 -25.02 -13.73
N SER A 153 -13.23 -24.13 -14.72
CA SER A 153 -13.94 -22.86 -14.52
C SER A 153 -15.39 -23.09 -14.07
N GLY A 154 -15.93 -22.20 -13.25
CA GLY A 154 -17.29 -22.32 -12.70
C GLY A 154 -17.47 -23.36 -11.59
N SER A 155 -16.44 -24.12 -11.20
CA SER A 155 -16.54 -25.14 -10.15
C SER A 155 -16.69 -24.60 -8.72
N GLY A 156 -16.79 -23.28 -8.54
CA GLY A 156 -16.94 -22.64 -7.23
C GLY A 156 -15.64 -22.34 -6.46
N LYS A 157 -14.45 -22.39 -7.09
CA LYS A 157 -13.15 -22.07 -6.44
C LYS A 157 -13.17 -20.67 -5.80
N THR A 158 -13.50 -19.65 -6.59
CA THR A 158 -13.56 -18.25 -6.12
C THR A 158 -14.57 -18.08 -5.00
N ARG A 159 -15.73 -18.76 -5.11
CA ARG A 159 -16.74 -18.77 -4.04
C ARG A 159 -16.18 -19.37 -2.74
N LEU A 160 -15.47 -20.50 -2.81
CA LEU A 160 -14.84 -21.09 -1.61
C LEU A 160 -13.83 -20.15 -0.96
N LEU A 161 -13.04 -19.41 -1.75
CA LEU A 161 -12.13 -18.39 -1.23
C LEU A 161 -12.89 -17.27 -0.52
N PHE A 162 -13.98 -16.79 -1.10
CA PHE A 162 -14.81 -15.75 -0.49
C PHE A 162 -15.49 -16.21 0.80
N GLU A 163 -16.07 -17.43 0.82
CA GLU A 163 -16.65 -18.02 2.02
C GLU A 163 -15.60 -18.16 3.14
N GLY A 164 -14.38 -18.57 2.79
CA GLY A 164 -13.26 -18.62 3.72
C GLY A 164 -12.85 -17.26 4.26
N LEU A 165 -12.77 -16.23 3.40
CA LEU A 165 -12.45 -14.86 3.81
C LEU A 165 -13.58 -14.17 4.60
N CYS A 166 -14.80 -14.69 4.57
CA CYS A 166 -15.84 -14.30 5.52
C CYS A 166 -15.62 -14.91 6.91
N ASN A 167 -14.93 -16.05 7.01
CA ASN A 167 -14.64 -16.73 8.27
C ASN A 167 -13.26 -16.36 8.87
N HIS A 168 -12.31 -15.97 8.02
CA HIS A 168 -10.94 -15.65 8.38
C HIS A 168 -10.56 -14.26 7.89
N TRP A 169 -9.82 -13.51 8.72
CA TRP A 169 -9.16 -12.29 8.27
C TRP A 169 -8.14 -12.63 7.18
N GLY A 170 -8.18 -11.92 6.05
CA GLY A 170 -7.27 -12.20 4.97
C GLY A 170 -7.33 -11.19 3.83
N PHE A 171 -6.36 -11.30 2.94
CA PHE A 171 -6.20 -10.42 1.78
C PHE A 171 -6.53 -11.17 0.51
N TYR A 172 -7.31 -10.56 -0.36
CA TYR A 172 -7.67 -11.12 -1.66
C TYR A 172 -6.94 -10.38 -2.77
N PHE A 173 -6.18 -11.12 -3.55
CA PHE A 173 -5.43 -10.64 -4.70
C PHE A 173 -5.93 -11.34 -5.97
N THR A 174 -6.09 -10.58 -7.05
CA THR A 174 -6.60 -11.11 -8.33
C THR A 174 -5.57 -10.91 -9.43
N SER A 175 -5.04 -12.01 -9.97
CA SER A 175 -4.06 -11.95 -11.06
C SER A 175 -4.66 -11.45 -12.37
N VAL A 176 -5.89 -11.84 -12.67
CA VAL A 176 -6.66 -11.38 -13.84
C VAL A 176 -8.10 -11.20 -13.41
N VAL A 177 -8.63 -10.00 -13.59
CA VAL A 177 -10.05 -9.71 -13.35
C VAL A 177 -10.81 -10.15 -14.59
N ASP A 178 -11.71 -11.11 -14.43
CA ASP A 178 -12.57 -11.60 -15.51
C ASP A 178 -13.74 -10.64 -15.80
N SER A 179 -14.66 -11.06 -16.67
CA SER A 179 -15.83 -10.26 -17.05
C SER A 179 -16.78 -9.93 -15.90
N SER A 180 -16.63 -10.53 -14.71
CA SER A 180 -17.41 -10.17 -13.52
C SER A 180 -16.98 -8.85 -12.90
N TRP A 181 -15.78 -8.35 -13.25
CA TRP A 181 -15.18 -7.16 -12.65
C TRP A 181 -15.04 -7.24 -11.11
N LEU A 182 -15.08 -8.45 -10.55
CA LEU A 182 -14.93 -8.67 -9.12
C LEU A 182 -13.46 -8.79 -8.75
N GLY A 183 -13.04 -7.91 -7.85
CA GLY A 183 -11.70 -7.93 -7.30
C GLY A 183 -10.85 -6.73 -7.72
N PRO A 184 -9.75 -6.53 -7.00
CA PRO A 184 -8.88 -5.41 -7.24
C PRO A 184 -8.02 -5.61 -8.49
N HIS A 185 -7.71 -4.51 -9.17
CA HIS A 185 -6.93 -4.51 -10.40
C HIS A 185 -5.42 -4.31 -10.17
N ASP A 186 -4.98 -4.17 -8.91
CA ASP A 186 -3.61 -3.86 -8.54
C ASP A 186 -2.61 -4.87 -9.12
N ILE A 187 -2.79 -6.16 -8.86
CA ILE A 187 -1.90 -7.22 -9.34
C ILE A 187 -1.95 -7.37 -10.87
N ASN A 188 -3.14 -7.36 -11.46
CA ASN A 188 -3.28 -7.43 -12.93
C ASN A 188 -2.55 -6.24 -13.60
N ASN A 189 -2.70 -5.03 -13.05
CA ASN A 189 -2.01 -3.84 -13.53
C ASN A 189 -0.49 -3.95 -13.39
N ILE A 190 0.01 -4.56 -12.30
CA ILE A 190 1.44 -4.84 -12.12
C ILE A 190 1.94 -5.78 -13.22
N ILE A 191 1.30 -6.94 -13.36
CA ILE A 191 1.72 -8.00 -14.30
C ILE A 191 1.70 -7.48 -15.74
N THR A 192 0.64 -6.77 -16.14
CA THR A 192 0.50 -6.24 -17.50
C THR A 192 1.44 -5.08 -17.81
N ARG A 193 2.06 -4.46 -16.79
CA ARG A 193 2.93 -3.29 -16.95
C ARG A 193 4.41 -3.53 -16.73
N PHE A 194 4.83 -4.76 -16.42
CA PHE A 194 6.25 -5.07 -16.27
C PHE A 194 7.07 -4.65 -17.49
N ASN A 195 6.58 -4.91 -18.70
CA ASN A 195 7.27 -4.54 -19.94
C ASN A 195 7.46 -3.03 -20.14
N TYR A 196 6.73 -2.19 -19.39
CA TYR A 196 6.86 -0.72 -19.42
C TYR A 196 7.57 -0.18 -18.18
N THR A 197 7.97 -1.05 -17.26
CA THR A 197 8.65 -0.65 -16.03
C THR A 197 10.12 -0.40 -16.34
N GLU A 198 10.63 0.76 -15.92
CA GLU A 198 12.02 1.14 -16.17
C GLU A 198 12.97 0.06 -15.65
N GLY A 199 13.96 -0.26 -16.48
CA GLY A 199 14.93 -1.30 -16.20
C GLY A 199 14.48 -2.71 -16.60
N TRP A 200 13.19 -3.04 -16.66
CA TRP A 200 12.73 -4.42 -16.92
C TRP A 200 13.25 -5.00 -18.25
N THR A 201 13.79 -6.22 -18.22
CA THR A 201 14.21 -6.95 -19.43
C THR A 201 13.21 -8.04 -19.76
N VAL A 202 12.58 -7.94 -20.93
CA VAL A 202 11.58 -8.92 -21.39
C VAL A 202 12.23 -10.24 -21.78
N GLN A 203 13.37 -10.20 -22.47
CA GLN A 203 14.10 -11.36 -22.93
C GLN A 203 15.51 -11.34 -22.35
N LEU A 204 15.79 -12.28 -21.46
CA LEU A 204 17.07 -12.38 -20.79
C LEU A 204 18.15 -12.79 -21.80
N SER A 205 19.24 -12.03 -21.85
CA SER A 205 20.42 -12.33 -22.65
C SER A 205 21.22 -13.46 -22.00
N SER A 206 21.87 -14.30 -22.80
CA SER A 206 22.71 -15.37 -22.24
C SER A 206 24.01 -14.85 -21.61
N SER A 207 24.48 -13.67 -22.02
CA SER A 207 25.71 -13.05 -21.51
C SER A 207 25.53 -12.44 -20.13
N ASP A 208 24.36 -11.84 -19.87
CA ASP A 208 24.09 -11.08 -18.65
C ASP A 208 22.90 -11.64 -17.84
N TYR A 209 22.52 -12.90 -18.14
CA TYR A 209 21.33 -13.59 -17.64
C TYR A 209 21.09 -13.38 -16.14
N GLU A 210 22.09 -13.67 -15.31
CA GLU A 210 21.95 -13.60 -13.86
C GLU A 210 21.68 -12.17 -13.38
N SER A 211 22.40 -11.18 -13.94
CA SER A 211 22.23 -9.77 -13.55
C SER A 211 20.88 -9.20 -13.98
N GLU A 212 20.40 -9.60 -15.16
CA GLU A 212 19.10 -9.20 -15.69
C GLU A 212 17.95 -9.88 -14.95
N LEU A 213 18.11 -11.17 -14.63
CA LEU A 213 17.17 -11.93 -13.82
C LEU A 213 17.06 -11.33 -12.42
N GLU A 214 18.17 -11.07 -11.75
CA GLU A 214 18.19 -10.48 -10.42
C GLU A 214 17.53 -9.10 -10.41
N ARG A 215 17.81 -8.27 -11.43
CA ARG A 215 17.14 -6.97 -11.57
C ARG A 215 15.64 -7.12 -11.81
N ASN A 216 15.19 -8.06 -12.64
CA ASN A 216 13.77 -8.33 -12.82
C ASN A 216 13.11 -8.82 -11.52
N ILE A 217 13.76 -9.69 -10.76
CA ILE A 217 13.29 -10.16 -9.45
C ILE A 217 13.13 -8.98 -8.49
N ARG A 218 14.12 -8.07 -8.42
CA ARG A 218 14.02 -6.86 -7.58
C ARG A 218 12.85 -5.96 -8.00
N ILE A 219 12.67 -5.72 -9.30
CA ILE A 219 11.53 -4.94 -9.81
C ILE A 219 10.20 -5.59 -9.43
N ALA A 220 10.06 -6.91 -9.64
CA ALA A 220 8.87 -7.66 -9.29
C ALA A 220 8.59 -7.59 -7.78
N HIS A 221 9.62 -7.84 -6.97
CA HIS A 221 9.55 -7.75 -5.51
C HIS A 221 9.02 -6.38 -5.07
N ARG A 222 9.63 -5.29 -5.54
CA ARG A 222 9.18 -3.92 -5.23
C ARG A 222 7.72 -3.68 -5.60
N CYS A 223 7.29 -4.10 -6.79
CA CYS A 223 5.91 -3.94 -7.24
C CYS A 223 4.92 -4.71 -6.34
N PHE A 224 5.21 -5.97 -6.02
CA PHE A 224 4.35 -6.78 -5.16
C PHE A 224 4.36 -6.31 -3.70
N SER A 225 5.51 -5.92 -3.17
CA SER A 225 5.65 -5.34 -1.83
C SER A 225 4.85 -4.04 -1.69
N ASN A 226 4.87 -3.15 -2.70
CA ASN A 226 4.01 -1.97 -2.70
C ASN A 226 2.52 -2.31 -2.70
N SER A 227 2.10 -3.33 -3.44
CA SER A 227 0.69 -3.79 -3.43
C SER A 227 0.30 -4.35 -2.06
N LEU A 228 1.14 -5.19 -1.46
CA LEU A 228 0.93 -5.73 -0.12
C LEU A 228 0.91 -4.64 0.96
N LEU A 229 1.86 -3.71 0.93
CA LEU A 229 1.91 -2.59 1.87
C LEU A 229 0.65 -1.72 1.78
N SER A 230 0.17 -1.44 0.56
CA SER A 230 -1.10 -0.72 0.35
C SER A 230 -2.27 -1.41 1.03
N ARG A 231 -2.35 -2.74 0.91
CA ARG A 231 -3.39 -3.58 1.53
C ARG A 231 -3.31 -3.54 3.05
N LEU A 232 -2.11 -3.68 3.59
CA LEU A 232 -1.88 -3.67 5.04
C LEU A 232 -2.24 -2.31 5.64
N LEU A 233 -1.85 -1.20 4.99
CA LEU A 233 -2.17 0.14 5.48
C LEU A 233 -3.68 0.39 5.48
N MET A 234 -4.40 -0.02 4.42
CA MET A 234 -5.87 0.03 4.41
C MET A 234 -6.49 -0.84 5.49
N PHE A 235 -5.98 -2.05 5.69
CA PHE A 235 -6.49 -2.95 6.70
C PHE A 235 -6.27 -2.43 8.11
N LYS A 236 -5.09 -1.85 8.39
CA LYS A 236 -4.81 -1.18 9.65
C LYS A 236 -5.84 -0.09 9.94
N LEU A 237 -6.12 0.78 8.98
CA LEU A 237 -7.12 1.86 9.12
C LEU A 237 -8.53 1.30 9.35
N PHE A 238 -8.89 0.25 8.61
CA PHE A 238 -10.15 -0.47 8.81
C PHE A 238 -10.28 -0.98 10.25
N MET A 239 -9.26 -1.66 10.76
CA MET A 239 -9.26 -2.20 12.12
C MET A 239 -9.34 -1.10 13.17
N GLN A 240 -8.61 0.01 13.02
CA GLN A 240 -8.70 1.16 13.93
C GLN A 240 -10.13 1.72 13.99
N CYS A 241 -10.78 1.87 12.83
CA CYS A 241 -12.16 2.33 12.75
C CYS A 241 -13.12 1.36 13.43
N VAL A 242 -13.03 0.07 13.12
CA VAL A 242 -13.86 -0.99 13.72
C VAL A 242 -13.73 -1.01 15.24
N VAL A 243 -12.51 -0.99 15.77
CA VAL A 243 -12.27 -1.00 17.22
C VAL A 243 -12.86 0.24 17.88
N SER A 244 -12.70 1.42 17.26
CA SER A 244 -13.25 2.68 17.79
C SER A 244 -14.78 2.73 17.84
N GLN A 245 -15.47 1.89 17.05
CA GLN A 245 -16.94 1.85 16.93
C GLN A 245 -17.60 0.79 17.83
N GLY A 246 -16.85 0.23 18.78
CA GLY A 246 -17.39 -0.76 19.73
C GLY A 246 -16.89 -2.18 19.52
N GLY A 247 -15.72 -2.35 18.87
CA GLY A 247 -15.01 -3.62 18.79
C GLY A 247 -15.24 -4.41 17.51
N VAL A 248 -14.44 -5.48 17.36
CA VAL A 248 -14.48 -6.36 16.19
C VAL A 248 -15.65 -7.34 16.30
N LYS A 249 -16.45 -7.42 15.23
CA LYS A 249 -17.54 -8.38 15.05
C LYS A 249 -17.25 -9.23 13.82
N HIS A 250 -17.81 -10.43 13.78
CA HIS A 250 -17.62 -11.34 12.64
C HIS A 250 -18.06 -10.73 11.30
N GLU A 251 -19.13 -9.92 11.29
CA GLU A 251 -19.59 -9.21 10.08
C GLU A 251 -18.53 -8.30 9.44
N HIS A 252 -17.53 -7.85 10.21
CA HIS A 252 -16.46 -7.01 9.69
C HIS A 252 -15.53 -7.76 8.74
N LYS A 253 -15.41 -9.09 8.83
CA LYS A 253 -14.66 -9.90 7.85
C LYS A 253 -15.30 -9.84 6.47
N GLN A 254 -16.63 -9.98 6.43
CA GLN A 254 -17.41 -9.82 5.21
C GLN A 254 -17.27 -8.40 4.64
N ARG A 255 -17.43 -7.36 5.47
CA ARG A 255 -17.26 -5.96 5.02
C ARG A 255 -15.85 -5.69 4.47
N TRP A 256 -14.84 -6.27 5.10
CA TRP A 256 -13.46 -6.19 4.62
C TRP A 256 -13.31 -6.86 3.25
N LEU A 257 -13.84 -8.08 3.06
CA LEU A 257 -13.85 -8.73 1.76
C LEU A 257 -14.58 -7.90 0.70
N GLU A 258 -15.76 -7.36 1.01
CA GLU A 258 -16.54 -6.52 0.11
C GLU A 258 -15.76 -5.28 -0.34
N LEU A 259 -15.04 -4.61 0.56
CA LEU A 259 -14.16 -3.50 0.18
C LEU A 259 -13.10 -3.96 -0.83
N GLN A 260 -12.45 -5.09 -0.58
CA GLN A 260 -11.41 -5.61 -1.48
C GLN A 260 -11.96 -5.94 -2.87
N LEU A 261 -13.24 -6.34 -2.96
CA LEU A 261 -13.90 -6.69 -4.21
C LEU A 261 -14.48 -5.48 -4.96
N GLN A 262 -14.86 -4.41 -4.27
CA GLN A 262 -15.66 -3.31 -4.84
C GLN A 262 -15.11 -1.89 -4.56
N ALA A 263 -13.82 -1.76 -4.28
CA ALA A 263 -13.18 -0.49 -3.90
C ALA A 263 -13.41 0.71 -4.87
N ARG A 264 -13.71 0.47 -6.15
CA ARG A 264 -14.04 1.51 -7.15
C ARG A 264 -15.45 2.10 -7.01
N ARG A 265 -16.32 1.51 -6.21
CA ARG A 265 -17.68 2.02 -6.00
C ARG A 265 -17.78 2.96 -4.81
N THR A 266 -16.82 2.88 -3.88
CA THR A 266 -16.77 3.78 -2.73
C THR A 266 -16.15 5.13 -3.07
N LYS A 267 -15.42 5.24 -4.20
CA LYS A 267 -14.77 6.45 -4.71
C LYS A 267 -14.52 6.35 -6.21
N SER A 268 -14.43 7.50 -6.90
CA SER A 268 -14.01 7.59 -8.31
C SER A 268 -12.62 6.99 -8.60
N ILE A 269 -11.77 6.86 -7.56
CA ILE A 269 -10.46 6.22 -7.61
C ILE A 269 -10.39 5.17 -6.50
N ASP A 270 -10.10 3.92 -6.89
CA ASP A 270 -9.88 2.81 -5.96
C ASP A 270 -8.76 3.17 -4.93
N PRO A 271 -9.07 3.21 -3.62
CA PRO A 271 -8.10 3.54 -2.57
C PRO A 271 -6.86 2.64 -2.57
N PHE A 272 -6.99 1.35 -2.90
CA PHE A 272 -5.84 0.44 -2.97
C PHE A 272 -4.93 0.81 -4.14
N THR A 273 -5.53 1.09 -5.31
CA THR A 273 -4.80 1.57 -6.48
C THR A 273 -4.15 2.93 -6.22
N LYS A 274 -4.85 3.86 -5.56
CA LYS A 274 -4.33 5.18 -5.20
C LYS A 274 -3.08 5.03 -4.32
N LEU A 275 -3.20 4.31 -3.21
CA LEU A 275 -2.07 4.04 -2.31
C LEU A 275 -0.92 3.36 -3.05
N TYR A 276 -1.19 2.32 -3.84
CA TYR A 276 -0.16 1.64 -4.62
C TYR A 276 0.59 2.61 -5.54
N THR A 277 -0.12 3.48 -6.26
CA THR A 277 0.51 4.48 -7.13
C THR A 277 1.35 5.47 -6.34
N THR A 278 0.86 5.91 -5.18
CA THR A 278 1.61 6.79 -4.28
C THR A 278 2.88 6.12 -3.77
N LEU A 279 2.81 4.87 -3.30
CA LEU A 279 3.98 4.11 -2.83
C LEU A 279 5.00 3.89 -3.96
N ARG A 280 4.52 3.55 -5.17
CA ARG A 280 5.35 3.35 -6.36
C ARG A 280 6.11 4.63 -6.73
N ASP A 281 5.42 5.77 -6.70
CA ASP A 281 5.97 7.06 -7.12
C ASP A 281 6.86 7.68 -6.02
N THR A 282 6.77 7.18 -4.79
CA THR A 282 7.67 7.53 -3.69
C THR A 282 9.03 6.83 -3.89
N LYS A 283 10.11 7.62 -3.99
CA LYS A 283 11.47 7.09 -4.18
C LYS A 283 12.11 6.60 -2.88
N VAL A 284 11.52 5.59 -2.28
CA VAL A 284 12.03 4.87 -1.08
C VAL A 284 12.79 3.61 -1.46
N ASP A 285 13.72 3.18 -0.62
CA ASP A 285 14.48 1.95 -0.82
C ASP A 285 13.60 0.69 -0.59
N ASP A 286 13.93 -0.42 -1.25
CA ASP A 286 13.18 -1.69 -1.12
C ASP A 286 13.22 -2.22 0.32
N HIS A 287 14.35 -2.11 1.02
CA HIS A 287 14.48 -2.53 2.42
C HIS A 287 13.50 -1.77 3.33
N PHE A 288 13.24 -0.49 3.02
CA PHE A 288 12.29 0.30 3.78
C PHE A 288 10.85 -0.17 3.53
N ILE A 289 10.50 -0.57 2.31
CA ILE A 289 9.16 -1.10 2.01
C ILE A 289 8.94 -2.38 2.82
N ASP A 290 9.93 -3.27 2.87
CA ASP A 290 9.84 -4.51 3.66
C ASP A 290 9.73 -4.24 5.16
N TYR A 291 10.52 -3.29 5.66
CA TYR A 291 10.40 -2.82 7.03
C TYR A 291 9.00 -2.25 7.32
N ALA A 292 8.46 -1.42 6.42
CA ALA A 292 7.13 -0.85 6.57
C ALA A 292 6.04 -1.93 6.54
N ILE A 293 6.19 -2.99 5.75
CA ILE A 293 5.31 -4.16 5.76
C ILE A 293 5.34 -4.83 7.14
N ALA A 294 6.53 -5.16 7.64
CA ALA A 294 6.70 -5.81 8.93
C ALA A 294 6.15 -4.95 10.08
N GLN A 295 6.47 -3.66 10.09
CA GLN A 295 6.00 -2.72 11.09
C GLN A 295 4.49 -2.53 11.05
N THR A 296 3.90 -2.39 9.87
CA THR A 296 2.44 -2.25 9.72
C THR A 296 1.74 -3.51 10.21
N LEU A 297 2.28 -4.69 9.93
CA LEU A 297 1.74 -5.96 10.42
C LEU A 297 1.81 -6.04 11.95
N ALA A 298 2.92 -5.65 12.57
CA ALA A 298 3.04 -5.58 14.02
C ALA A 298 2.03 -4.61 14.64
N GLU A 299 1.82 -3.44 14.02
CA GLU A 299 0.83 -2.45 14.46
C GLU A 299 -0.61 -2.98 14.30
N ILE A 300 -0.93 -3.73 13.25
CA ILE A 300 -2.22 -4.41 13.08
C ILE A 300 -2.45 -5.40 14.23
N ILE A 301 -1.46 -6.24 14.55
CA ILE A 301 -1.55 -7.21 15.64
C ILE A 301 -1.70 -6.50 16.99
N ALA A 302 -1.11 -5.32 17.16
CA ALA A 302 -1.29 -4.52 18.36
C ALA A 302 -2.68 -3.86 18.49
N ILE A 303 -3.40 -3.66 17.37
CA ILE A 303 -4.76 -3.10 17.38
C ILE A 303 -5.79 -4.11 17.91
N TRP A 304 -5.63 -5.39 17.56
CA TRP A 304 -6.59 -6.43 17.92
C TRP A 304 -5.91 -7.78 18.12
N ASP A 305 -6.30 -8.51 19.16
CA ASP A 305 -5.87 -9.88 19.36
C ASP A 305 -6.62 -10.82 18.40
N PHE A 306 -5.96 -11.15 17.29
CA PHE A 306 -6.49 -12.10 16.29
C PHE A 306 -6.50 -13.57 16.77
N THR A 307 -5.99 -13.85 17.97
CA THR A 307 -5.95 -15.19 18.58
C THR A 307 -7.02 -15.40 19.65
N ALA A 308 -7.54 -14.32 20.23
CA ALA A 308 -8.70 -14.37 21.10
C ALA A 308 -9.94 -14.77 20.28
N GLY A 309 -10.62 -15.84 20.70
CA GLY A 309 -11.88 -16.25 20.09
C GLY A 309 -12.86 -15.08 20.06
N GLU A 310 -13.38 -14.74 18.87
CA GLU A 310 -14.32 -13.65 18.70
C GLU A 310 -15.55 -13.88 19.59
N HIS A 311 -16.02 -12.83 20.28
CA HIS A 311 -17.30 -12.88 20.95
C HIS A 311 -18.40 -13.13 19.90
N ILE A 312 -19.00 -14.32 19.95
CA ILE A 312 -20.17 -14.71 19.14
C ILE A 312 -21.39 -13.91 19.59
#